data_AF-A0A7X7E5R0-F1
#
_entry.id   AF-A0A7X7E5R0-F1
#
_cell.length_a   1.000
_cell.length_b   1.000
_cell.length_c   1.000
_cell.angle_alpha   90.00
_cell.angle_beta   90.00
_cell.angle_gamma   90.00
#
_symmetry.space_group_name_H-M   'P 1'
#
loop_
_entity.id
_entity.type
_entity.pdbx_description
1 polymer ?
#
loop_
_entity_poly.entity_id
_entity_poly.type
_entity_poly.pdbx_seq_one_letter_code
_entity_poly.pdbx_strand_id
1 'polypeptide(L)'
;MALDMEPSMESEKSGTSRRDFLKFCSVVATAIGLGPAGGFKVLAALTSANRPVVLWLHFAECTACTEVLLRATNPYIDDLLLDTVSVDYHETLMAGAGSTVHDILVETAAKNSGNFICVVEGAIPTKDNGVYGTINGKTMLSIAEEICPKARCIIAIGACASFGGIAAAAPNPAGAKNIIAALKHLNLPPVVTVPGCPPNPVSFVGVISYYLLNGRLPPTDQYLRPKFAYENTVHHTCPFVDSIDPVTGRCLMSVGCKGPNTYNNCTVVKYNNGTNFPMNAGHVCIGCSEPNFWDINTPFWGKHADDTDFPPLPVEIFEKEVSPIAVIPRQTGRNISKSSKKISGVFDLTGRKVSGDVSDILSHSRRSPHKLFIEKNGNQIKKHLKIK
;
A
#
# COMPACT_ATOMS: atom_id res chain seq x y z
N MET A 1 23.38 17.56 -53.15
CA MET A 1 23.62 18.04 -51.78
C MET A 1 22.79 17.16 -50.86
N ALA A 2 23.26 15.93 -50.65
CA ALA A 2 22.70 15.00 -49.68
C ALA A 2 23.42 15.31 -48.36
N LEU A 3 22.66 15.65 -47.32
CA LEU A 3 23.20 15.79 -45.97
C LEU A 3 22.97 14.45 -45.27
N ASP A 4 24.04 13.68 -45.20
CA ASP A 4 24.16 12.52 -44.33
C ASP A 4 24.05 12.99 -42.88
N MET A 5 22.97 12.60 -42.21
CA MET A 5 22.82 12.74 -40.76
C MET A 5 23.03 11.36 -40.16
N GLU A 6 24.27 11.06 -39.79
CA GLU A 6 24.57 9.88 -38.98
C GLU A 6 23.83 9.98 -37.63
N PRO A 7 23.20 8.89 -37.15
CA PRO A 7 22.58 8.89 -35.83
C PRO A 7 23.69 8.89 -34.77
N SER A 8 23.78 9.97 -34.00
CA SER A 8 24.69 10.08 -32.87
C SER A 8 24.39 8.97 -31.84
N MET A 9 25.38 8.11 -31.61
CA MET A 9 25.40 7.06 -30.58
C MET A 9 25.44 7.65 -29.14
N GLU A 10 24.34 8.24 -28.69
CA GLU A 10 24.07 8.44 -27.26
C GLU A 10 22.87 7.58 -26.83
N SER A 11 23.01 6.26 -26.98
CA SER A 11 22.23 5.28 -26.23
C SER A 11 23.08 4.73 -25.09
N GLU A 12 22.51 4.67 -23.87
CA GLU A 12 22.90 3.83 -22.71
C GLU A 12 23.09 4.51 -21.32
N LYS A 13 22.32 5.55 -20.95
CA LYS A 13 22.18 5.93 -19.50
C LYS A 13 20.80 6.40 -19.06
N SER A 14 19.72 5.81 -19.56
CA SER A 14 18.34 6.17 -19.16
C SER A 14 17.66 5.15 -18.24
N GLY A 15 18.36 4.70 -17.19
CA GLY A 15 17.78 3.84 -16.14
C GLY A 15 18.18 4.30 -14.75
N THR A 16 17.34 4.05 -13.76
CA THR A 16 17.61 4.34 -12.34
C THR A 16 18.95 3.76 -11.92
N SER A 17 19.83 4.57 -11.32
CA SER A 17 21.07 4.00 -10.77
C SER A 17 20.73 3.12 -9.57
N ARG A 18 21.34 1.93 -9.46
CA ARG A 18 21.20 1.03 -8.29
C ARG A 18 21.39 1.77 -6.95
N ARG A 19 22.25 2.79 -6.95
CA ARG A 19 22.53 3.64 -5.79
C ARG A 19 21.31 4.44 -5.38
N ASP A 20 20.60 5.03 -6.34
CA ASP A 20 19.43 5.84 -6.04
C ASP A 20 18.34 4.94 -5.47
N PHE A 21 17.98 3.85 -6.15
CA PHE A 21 16.98 2.90 -5.64
C PHE A 21 17.27 2.43 -4.19
N LEU A 22 18.54 2.16 -3.86
CA LEU A 22 18.96 1.84 -2.49
C LEU A 22 18.72 2.99 -1.49
N LYS A 23 18.93 4.26 -1.88
CA LYS A 23 18.61 5.41 -1.02
C LYS A 23 17.12 5.45 -0.72
N PHE A 24 16.26 5.24 -1.72
CA PHE A 24 14.82 5.18 -1.41
C PHE A 24 14.47 4.01 -0.53
N CYS A 25 14.98 2.82 -0.82
CA CYS A 25 14.73 1.67 0.03
C CYS A 25 15.11 1.98 1.49
N SER A 26 16.15 2.79 1.69
CA SER A 26 16.57 3.29 3.01
C SER A 26 15.61 4.34 3.58
N VAL A 27 15.06 5.26 2.76
CA VAL A 27 13.99 6.20 3.17
C VAL A 27 12.74 5.46 3.60
N VAL A 28 12.26 4.51 2.78
CA VAL A 28 11.12 3.66 3.10
C VAL A 28 11.39 2.81 4.33
N ALA A 29 12.56 2.16 4.42
CA ALA A 29 12.96 1.39 5.58
C ALA A 29 12.93 2.24 6.86
N THR A 30 13.42 3.47 6.78
CA THR A 30 13.38 4.42 7.90
C THR A 30 11.95 4.79 8.25
N ALA A 31 11.13 5.12 7.25
CA ALA A 31 9.72 5.44 7.45
C ALA A 31 9.01 4.30 8.16
N ILE A 32 9.18 3.05 7.73
CA ILE A 32 8.54 1.88 8.34
C ILE A 32 9.23 1.35 9.61
N GLY A 33 10.17 2.09 10.20
CA GLY A 33 10.80 1.78 11.49
C GLY A 33 11.93 0.75 11.46
N LEU A 34 12.45 0.39 10.29
CA LEU A 34 13.64 -0.48 10.14
C LEU A 34 14.97 0.29 10.20
N GLY A 35 14.91 1.62 10.17
CA GLY A 35 16.07 2.50 10.07
C GLY A 35 16.79 2.43 8.71
N PRO A 36 17.82 3.27 8.48
CA PRO A 36 18.51 3.34 7.18
C PRO A 36 19.19 2.02 6.78
N ALA A 37 19.75 1.29 7.75
CA ALA A 37 20.37 -0.02 7.52
C ALA A 37 19.36 -1.09 7.06
N GLY A 38 18.07 -0.87 7.26
CA GLY A 38 16.98 -1.72 6.77
C GLY A 38 16.75 -1.64 5.27
N GLY A 39 17.41 -0.70 4.56
CA GLY A 39 17.21 -0.50 3.12
C GLY A 39 17.41 -1.77 2.29
N PHE A 40 18.36 -2.63 2.64
CA PHE A 40 18.56 -3.91 1.92
C PHE A 40 17.40 -4.91 2.09
N LYS A 41 16.68 -4.87 3.22
CA LYS A 41 15.49 -5.71 3.41
C LYS A 41 14.35 -5.23 2.53
N VAL A 42 14.13 -3.91 2.49
CA VAL A 42 13.15 -3.30 1.58
C VAL A 42 13.51 -3.63 0.13
N LEU A 43 14.76 -3.43 -0.27
CA LEU A 43 15.23 -3.81 -1.61
C LEU A 43 14.91 -5.28 -1.93
N ALA A 44 15.29 -6.21 -1.05
CA ALA A 44 15.07 -7.64 -1.29
C ALA A 44 13.58 -8.02 -1.38
N ALA A 45 12.72 -7.35 -0.61
CA ALA A 45 11.28 -7.53 -0.69
C ALA A 45 10.71 -6.98 -2.00
N LEU A 46 11.20 -5.81 -2.43
CA LEU A 46 10.79 -5.17 -3.67
C LEU A 46 11.30 -5.95 -4.91
N THR A 47 12.46 -6.61 -4.87
CA THR A 47 13.00 -7.34 -6.05
C THR A 47 12.71 -8.85 -6.05
N SER A 48 11.65 -9.29 -5.35
CA SER A 48 11.33 -10.71 -5.20
C SER A 48 10.75 -11.33 -6.49
N ALA A 49 11.11 -12.57 -6.82
CA ALA A 49 10.61 -13.27 -7.99
C ALA A 49 9.09 -13.58 -7.97
N ASN A 50 8.47 -13.58 -6.79
CA ASN A 50 7.01 -13.70 -6.64
C ASN A 50 6.42 -12.31 -6.47
N ARG A 51 5.97 -11.70 -7.57
CA ARG A 51 5.30 -10.41 -7.58
C ARG A 51 3.81 -10.58 -7.25
N PRO A 52 3.27 -9.94 -6.20
CA PRO A 52 1.85 -10.01 -5.93
C PRO A 52 1.07 -9.34 -7.06
N VAL A 53 -0.07 -9.93 -7.42
CA VAL A 53 -1.01 -9.33 -8.38
C VAL A 53 -1.66 -8.11 -7.73
N VAL A 54 -1.66 -7.00 -8.46
CA VAL A 54 -2.29 -5.74 -8.11
C VAL A 54 -3.33 -5.40 -9.18
N LEU A 55 -4.56 -5.16 -8.73
CA LEU A 55 -5.63 -4.61 -9.57
C LEU A 55 -5.92 -3.19 -9.07
N TRP A 56 -5.62 -2.19 -9.89
CA TRP A 56 -5.81 -0.77 -9.57
C TRP A 56 -7.08 -0.24 -10.23
N LEU A 57 -8.09 0.01 -9.42
CA LEU A 57 -9.40 0.47 -9.86
C LEU A 57 -9.50 1.99 -9.73
N HIS A 58 -10.02 2.64 -10.76
CA HIS A 58 -10.37 4.05 -10.74
C HIS A 58 -11.89 4.22 -10.63
N PHE A 59 -12.34 5.09 -9.71
CA PHE A 59 -13.74 5.47 -9.57
C PHE A 59 -13.92 6.98 -9.75
N ALA A 60 -14.67 7.68 -8.90
CA ALA A 60 -14.82 9.14 -8.98
C ALA A 60 -13.55 9.83 -8.48
N GLU A 61 -12.71 10.25 -9.42
CA GLU A 61 -11.32 10.63 -9.19
C GLU A 61 -10.85 11.74 -10.15
N CYS A 62 -9.59 12.17 -9.99
CA CYS A 62 -8.93 13.17 -10.82
C CYS A 62 -7.53 12.74 -11.29
N THR A 63 -7.19 11.46 -11.10
CA THR A 63 -5.93 10.81 -11.49
C THR A 63 -4.69 11.33 -10.76
N ALA A 64 -4.85 12.22 -9.77
CA ALA A 64 -3.76 12.78 -9.01
C ALA A 64 -2.99 11.74 -8.19
N CYS A 65 -3.62 10.63 -7.75
CA CYS A 65 -2.93 9.63 -6.95
C CYS A 65 -2.08 8.70 -7.84
N THR A 66 -2.57 8.37 -9.02
CA THR A 66 -1.74 7.76 -10.06
C THR A 66 -0.59 8.67 -10.45
N GLU A 67 -0.85 9.94 -10.74
CA GLU A 67 0.19 10.87 -11.16
C GLU A 67 1.27 11.09 -10.09
N VAL A 68 0.91 11.25 -8.81
CA VAL A 68 1.93 11.40 -7.76
C VAL A 68 2.82 10.17 -7.64
N LEU A 69 2.26 8.98 -7.88
CA LEU A 69 3.03 7.75 -7.90
C LEU A 69 3.99 7.72 -9.11
N LEU A 70 3.53 8.16 -10.29
CA LEU A 70 4.39 8.33 -11.47
C LEU A 70 5.48 9.40 -11.28
N ARG A 71 5.36 10.28 -10.26
CA ARG A 71 6.39 11.24 -9.86
C ARG A 71 7.31 10.71 -8.76
N ALA A 72 7.19 9.45 -8.34
CA ALA A 72 8.23 8.80 -7.56
C ALA A 72 9.48 8.67 -8.44
N THR A 73 10.58 9.31 -8.04
CA THR A 73 11.87 9.29 -8.77
C THR A 73 12.94 8.51 -8.02
N ASN A 74 12.56 7.90 -6.90
CA ASN A 74 13.45 7.08 -6.13
C ASN A 74 12.59 6.05 -5.40
N PRO A 75 12.56 4.76 -5.80
CA PRO A 75 12.80 4.37 -7.18
C PRO A 75 11.87 5.14 -8.11
N TYR A 76 12.25 5.11 -9.37
CA TYR A 76 11.30 5.44 -10.40
C TYR A 76 10.18 4.39 -10.43
N ILE A 77 9.02 4.81 -10.91
CA ILE A 77 7.83 3.98 -10.91
C ILE A 77 7.98 2.70 -11.76
N ASP A 78 8.92 2.68 -12.70
CA ASP A 78 9.30 1.51 -13.48
C ASP A 78 9.87 0.40 -12.59
N ASP A 79 10.75 0.65 -11.62
CA ASP A 79 11.25 -0.41 -10.73
C ASP A 79 10.12 -0.97 -9.83
N LEU A 80 9.15 -0.14 -9.44
CA LEU A 80 8.00 -0.58 -8.64
C LEU A 80 6.99 -1.38 -9.49
N LEU A 81 6.64 -0.89 -10.69
CA LEU A 81 5.64 -1.51 -11.56
C LEU A 81 6.19 -2.73 -12.33
N LEU A 82 7.46 -2.71 -12.73
CA LEU A 82 8.06 -3.74 -13.57
C LEU A 82 8.77 -4.83 -12.77
N ASP A 83 9.36 -4.51 -11.62
CA ASP A 83 10.19 -5.46 -10.87
C ASP A 83 9.57 -5.90 -9.53
N THR A 84 8.61 -5.15 -8.98
CA THR A 84 8.14 -5.36 -7.61
C THR A 84 6.76 -5.96 -7.44
N VAL A 85 5.78 -5.45 -8.19
CA VAL A 85 4.42 -5.98 -8.19
C VAL A 85 4.01 -6.31 -9.63
N SER A 86 2.98 -7.14 -9.79
CA SER A 86 2.38 -7.39 -11.10
C SER A 86 1.12 -6.54 -11.19
N VAL A 87 1.21 -5.37 -11.82
CA VAL A 87 0.04 -4.51 -12.04
C VAL A 87 -0.70 -5.02 -13.27
N ASP A 88 -1.62 -5.95 -13.04
CA ASP A 88 -2.34 -6.67 -14.09
C ASP A 88 -3.55 -5.86 -14.59
N TYR A 89 -3.96 -4.81 -13.88
CA TYR A 89 -5.00 -3.87 -14.30
C TYR A 89 -4.72 -2.48 -13.77
N HIS A 90 -4.67 -1.49 -14.66
CA HIS A 90 -4.57 -0.07 -14.35
C HIS A 90 -4.95 0.76 -15.58
N GLU A 91 -6.09 1.43 -15.55
CA GLU A 91 -6.70 2.05 -16.75
C GLU A 91 -5.84 3.15 -17.38
N THR A 92 -5.09 3.90 -16.57
CA THR A 92 -4.17 4.94 -17.05
C THR A 92 -2.92 4.39 -17.74
N LEU A 93 -2.43 3.21 -17.35
CA LEU A 93 -1.11 2.71 -17.75
C LEU A 93 -1.14 1.52 -18.71
N MET A 94 -2.26 0.79 -18.74
CA MET A 94 -2.36 -0.42 -19.54
C MET A 94 -2.49 -0.14 -21.03
N ALA A 95 -1.92 -1.02 -21.86
CA ALA A 95 -2.00 -0.88 -23.31
C ALA A 95 -3.37 -1.28 -23.90
N GLY A 96 -4.11 -2.16 -23.22
CA GLY A 96 -5.42 -2.63 -23.68
C GLY A 96 -6.53 -1.60 -23.46
N ALA A 97 -7.61 -1.68 -24.24
CA ALA A 97 -8.82 -0.87 -24.05
C ALA A 97 -10.10 -1.65 -24.40
N GLY A 98 -11.26 -1.05 -24.10
CA GLY A 98 -12.57 -1.57 -24.46
C GLY A 98 -13.10 -2.67 -23.53
N SER A 99 -14.16 -3.36 -23.95
CA SER A 99 -14.84 -4.36 -23.13
C SER A 99 -13.93 -5.54 -22.74
N THR A 100 -13.01 -5.93 -23.62
CA THR A 100 -12.04 -7.00 -23.37
C THR A 100 -11.20 -6.74 -22.11
N VAL A 101 -10.85 -5.48 -21.85
CA VAL A 101 -10.10 -5.10 -20.64
C VAL A 101 -10.91 -5.32 -19.37
N HIS A 102 -12.20 -5.03 -19.41
CA HIS A 102 -13.09 -5.29 -18.30
C HIS A 102 -13.25 -6.80 -18.05
N ASP A 103 -13.35 -7.60 -19.10
CA ASP A 103 -13.42 -9.06 -18.97
C ASP A 103 -12.12 -9.62 -18.34
N ILE A 104 -10.96 -9.09 -18.74
CA ILE A 104 -9.66 -9.43 -18.13
C ILE A 104 -9.64 -9.07 -16.64
N LEU A 105 -10.16 -7.90 -16.24
CA LEU A 105 -10.26 -7.52 -14.83
C LEU A 105 -11.07 -8.55 -14.04
N VAL A 106 -12.28 -8.86 -14.51
CA VAL A 106 -13.19 -9.78 -13.84
C VAL A 106 -12.60 -11.19 -13.75
N GLU A 107 -12.04 -11.68 -14.86
CA GLU A 107 -11.41 -13.00 -14.92
C GLU A 107 -10.17 -13.09 -14.02
N THR A 108 -9.33 -12.04 -14.02
CA THR A 108 -8.13 -11.98 -13.18
C THR A 108 -8.48 -11.96 -11.70
N ALA A 109 -9.48 -11.16 -11.32
CA ALA A 109 -9.97 -11.12 -9.94
C ALA A 109 -10.58 -12.47 -9.51
N ALA A 110 -11.29 -13.15 -10.40
CA ALA A 110 -11.86 -14.48 -10.11
C ALA A 110 -10.77 -15.56 -9.97
N LYS A 111 -9.82 -15.63 -10.91
CA LYS A 111 -8.69 -16.59 -10.88
C LYS A 111 -7.79 -16.42 -9.67
N ASN A 112 -7.61 -15.17 -9.22
CA ASN A 112 -6.74 -14.82 -8.10
C ASN A 112 -7.52 -14.51 -6.81
N SER A 113 -8.78 -14.94 -6.69
CA SER A 113 -9.61 -14.63 -5.51
C SER A 113 -8.89 -14.97 -4.20
N GLY A 114 -8.84 -14.00 -3.30
CA GLY A 114 -8.13 -14.04 -2.03
C GLY A 114 -6.60 -13.92 -2.16
N ASN A 115 -6.04 -13.65 -3.34
CA ASN A 115 -4.59 -13.66 -3.59
C ASN A 115 -4.07 -12.43 -4.38
N PHE A 116 -4.88 -11.37 -4.53
CA PHE A 116 -4.44 -10.09 -5.12
C PHE A 116 -4.64 -8.91 -4.17
N ILE A 117 -3.88 -7.84 -4.38
CA ILE A 117 -4.06 -6.56 -3.71
C ILE A 117 -4.97 -5.70 -4.60
N CYS A 118 -6.05 -5.16 -4.04
CA CYS A 118 -6.89 -4.19 -4.75
C CYS A 118 -6.46 -2.78 -4.33
N VAL A 119 -5.96 -1.99 -5.27
CA VAL A 119 -5.77 -0.55 -5.05
C VAL A 119 -7.03 0.15 -5.54
N VAL A 120 -7.60 1.01 -4.71
CA VAL A 120 -8.80 1.80 -5.06
C VAL A 120 -8.43 3.26 -5.05
N GLU A 121 -8.49 3.90 -6.22
CA GLU A 121 -8.37 5.35 -6.41
C GLU A 121 -9.76 5.93 -6.73
N GLY A 122 -10.13 7.00 -6.02
CA GLY A 122 -11.43 7.64 -6.20
C GLY A 122 -12.52 7.22 -5.21
N ALA A 123 -13.55 8.06 -5.12
CA ALA A 123 -14.76 7.79 -4.35
C ALA A 123 -15.76 6.98 -5.19
N ILE A 124 -16.75 6.36 -4.56
CA ILE A 124 -17.78 5.58 -5.26
C ILE A 124 -19.11 6.35 -5.22
N PRO A 125 -19.62 6.80 -6.38
CA PRO A 125 -20.97 7.36 -6.48
C PRO A 125 -22.02 6.29 -6.12
N THR A 126 -22.89 6.58 -5.15
CA THR A 126 -23.92 5.61 -4.70
C THR A 126 -25.36 6.07 -4.90
N LYS A 127 -25.59 7.35 -5.15
CA LYS A 127 -26.93 7.88 -5.41
C LYS A 127 -27.48 7.34 -6.73
N ASP A 128 -28.80 7.16 -6.80
CA ASP A 128 -29.52 6.69 -7.99
C ASP A 128 -28.91 5.40 -8.56
N ASN A 129 -28.63 4.46 -7.66
CA ASN A 129 -27.98 3.17 -7.93
C ASN A 129 -26.60 3.27 -8.61
N GLY A 130 -25.88 4.37 -8.37
CA GLY A 130 -24.52 4.58 -8.84
C GLY A 130 -24.39 5.01 -10.31
N VAL A 131 -25.48 5.45 -10.94
CA VAL A 131 -25.50 5.84 -12.38
C VAL A 131 -24.55 6.99 -12.72
N TYR A 132 -24.15 7.79 -11.74
CA TYR A 132 -23.26 8.95 -11.92
C TYR A 132 -21.82 8.60 -12.29
N GLY A 133 -21.43 7.31 -12.25
CA GLY A 133 -20.14 6.85 -12.74
C GLY A 133 -20.26 5.46 -13.34
N THR A 134 -19.93 5.32 -14.62
CA THR A 134 -20.00 4.03 -15.33
C THR A 134 -18.71 3.74 -16.09
N ILE A 135 -18.25 2.50 -16.02
CA ILE A 135 -17.12 1.98 -16.80
C ILE A 135 -17.63 0.77 -17.55
N ASN A 136 -17.46 0.76 -18.88
CA ASN A 136 -17.96 -0.31 -19.74
C ASN A 136 -19.46 -0.65 -19.52
N GLY A 137 -20.30 0.38 -19.33
CA GLY A 137 -21.75 0.24 -19.12
C GLY A 137 -22.17 -0.29 -17.73
N LYS A 138 -21.21 -0.63 -16.85
CA LYS A 138 -21.47 -1.00 -15.45
C LYS A 138 -21.22 0.19 -14.53
N THR A 139 -22.00 0.33 -13.46
CA THR A 139 -21.76 1.40 -12.48
C THR A 139 -20.47 1.12 -11.71
N MET A 140 -19.74 2.17 -11.34
CA MET A 140 -18.55 2.06 -10.49
C MET A 140 -18.84 1.30 -9.19
N LEU A 141 -20.03 1.52 -8.61
CA LEU A 141 -20.54 0.76 -7.47
C LEU A 141 -20.59 -0.75 -7.76
N SER A 142 -21.22 -1.17 -8.87
CA SER A 142 -21.32 -2.59 -9.21
C SER A 142 -19.95 -3.25 -9.46
N ILE A 143 -18.99 -2.51 -10.04
CA ILE A 143 -17.62 -2.99 -10.25
C ILE A 143 -16.92 -3.16 -8.90
N ALA A 144 -17.06 -2.20 -8.00
CA ALA A 144 -16.49 -2.27 -6.66
C ALA A 144 -17.07 -3.46 -5.87
N GLU A 145 -18.39 -3.67 -5.94
CA GLU A 145 -19.08 -4.82 -5.34
C GLU A 145 -18.60 -6.17 -5.92
N GLU A 146 -18.30 -6.21 -7.22
CA GLU A 146 -17.85 -7.42 -7.91
C GLU A 146 -16.38 -7.77 -7.61
N ILE A 147 -15.50 -6.78 -7.50
CA ILE A 147 -14.04 -6.98 -7.46
C ILE A 147 -13.48 -6.89 -6.03
N CYS A 148 -13.82 -5.85 -5.27
CA CYS A 148 -13.17 -5.55 -3.98
C CYS A 148 -13.30 -6.68 -2.94
N PRO A 149 -14.44 -7.39 -2.79
CA PRO A 149 -14.57 -8.48 -1.82
C PRO A 149 -13.67 -9.69 -2.11
N LYS A 150 -13.22 -9.86 -3.36
CA LYS A 150 -12.32 -10.96 -3.77
C LYS A 150 -10.87 -10.66 -3.44
N ALA A 151 -10.52 -9.44 -3.05
CA ALA A 151 -9.13 -9.08 -2.78
C ALA A 151 -8.61 -9.73 -1.50
N ARG A 152 -7.29 -9.91 -1.41
CA ARG A 152 -6.62 -10.28 -0.17
C ARG A 152 -6.66 -9.14 0.85
N CYS A 153 -6.44 -7.93 0.36
CA CYS A 153 -6.54 -6.66 1.07
C CYS A 153 -6.81 -5.52 0.08
N ILE A 154 -7.28 -4.40 0.61
CA ILE A 154 -7.56 -3.18 -0.16
C ILE A 154 -6.66 -2.05 0.34
N ILE A 155 -6.05 -1.32 -0.60
CA ILE A 155 -5.36 -0.05 -0.34
C ILE A 155 -6.23 1.07 -0.92
N ALA A 156 -6.87 1.86 -0.06
CA ALA A 156 -7.63 3.03 -0.47
C ALA A 156 -6.67 4.23 -0.60
N ILE A 157 -6.30 4.60 -1.82
CA ILE A 157 -5.32 5.65 -2.08
C ILE A 157 -6.00 7.01 -2.29
N GLY A 158 -5.49 8.01 -1.57
CA GLY A 158 -5.94 9.39 -1.64
C GLY A 158 -7.20 9.70 -0.83
N ALA A 159 -7.48 11.00 -0.69
CA ALA A 159 -8.61 11.50 0.09
C ALA A 159 -9.96 11.01 -0.46
N CYS A 160 -10.08 10.82 -1.78
CA CYS A 160 -11.30 10.33 -2.42
C CYS A 160 -11.65 8.90 -1.97
N ALA A 161 -10.72 7.95 -2.10
CA ALA A 161 -10.98 6.56 -1.70
C ALA A 161 -11.04 6.39 -0.18
N SER A 162 -10.28 7.20 0.57
CA SER A 162 -10.23 7.14 2.03
C SER A 162 -11.47 7.73 2.70
N PHE A 163 -11.93 8.90 2.22
CA PHE A 163 -12.95 9.70 2.91
C PHE A 163 -14.06 10.25 2.00
N GLY A 164 -14.02 9.99 0.69
CA GLY A 164 -14.97 10.52 -0.30
C GLY A 164 -14.42 11.72 -1.08
N GLY A 165 -13.48 12.48 -0.49
CA GLY A 165 -12.75 13.56 -1.17
C GLY A 165 -13.67 14.68 -1.70
N ILE A 166 -13.25 15.32 -2.79
CA ILE A 166 -14.01 16.46 -3.36
C ILE A 166 -15.38 16.03 -3.89
N ALA A 167 -15.50 14.81 -4.41
CA ALA A 167 -16.75 14.28 -4.92
C ALA A 167 -17.83 14.14 -3.82
N ALA A 168 -17.40 13.99 -2.56
CA ALA A 168 -18.27 13.89 -1.40
C ALA A 168 -18.47 15.20 -0.64
N ALA A 169 -17.78 16.28 -1.02
CA ALA A 169 -17.96 17.60 -0.41
C ALA A 169 -19.39 18.12 -0.66
N ALA A 170 -19.88 18.99 0.22
CA ALA A 170 -21.23 19.54 0.10
C ALA A 170 -21.45 20.22 -1.28
N PRO A 171 -22.59 20.00 -1.95
CA PRO A 171 -23.78 19.27 -1.50
C PRO A 171 -23.80 17.76 -1.82
N ASN A 172 -22.68 17.16 -2.23
CA ASN A 172 -22.54 15.75 -2.61
C ASN A 172 -23.62 15.24 -3.60
N PRO A 173 -23.67 15.81 -4.83
CA PRO A 173 -24.77 15.58 -5.77
C PRO A 173 -24.90 14.12 -6.22
N ALA A 174 -23.79 13.37 -6.24
CA ALA A 174 -23.72 11.98 -6.68
C ALA A 174 -23.80 10.95 -5.52
N GLY A 175 -23.93 11.43 -4.27
CA GLY A 175 -23.85 10.57 -3.08
C GLY A 175 -22.56 9.75 -3.05
N ALA A 176 -21.43 10.39 -3.40
CA ALA A 176 -20.12 9.78 -3.40
C ALA A 176 -19.71 9.41 -1.96
N LYS A 177 -19.11 8.22 -1.81
CA LYS A 177 -18.67 7.67 -0.53
C LYS A 177 -17.26 7.08 -0.67
N ASN A 178 -16.56 6.97 0.45
CA ASN A 178 -15.34 6.16 0.50
C ASN A 178 -15.65 4.66 0.28
N ILE A 179 -14.63 3.86 -0.01
CA ILE A 179 -14.78 2.42 -0.33
C ILE A 179 -15.54 1.64 0.76
N ILE A 180 -15.28 1.97 2.03
CA ILE A 180 -15.82 1.26 3.18
C ILE A 180 -17.31 1.57 3.33
N ALA A 181 -17.68 2.85 3.28
CA ALA A 181 -19.08 3.29 3.39
C ALA A 181 -19.92 2.91 2.18
N ALA A 182 -19.33 2.87 0.98
CA ALA A 182 -20.00 2.43 -0.24
C ALA A 182 -20.33 0.93 -0.18
N LEU A 183 -19.40 0.10 0.30
CA LEU A 183 -19.52 -1.35 0.31
C LEU A 183 -19.83 -1.92 1.70
N LYS A 184 -20.39 -1.12 2.61
CA LYS A 184 -20.69 -1.51 3.99
C LYS A 184 -21.59 -2.73 4.16
N HIS A 185 -22.36 -3.05 3.12
CA HIS A 185 -23.25 -4.19 3.06
C HIS A 185 -22.53 -5.50 2.69
N LEU A 186 -21.23 -5.44 2.35
CA LEU A 186 -20.41 -6.58 1.96
C LEU A 186 -19.36 -6.92 3.02
N ASN A 187 -18.89 -8.16 2.99
CA ASN A 187 -17.75 -8.58 3.79
C ASN A 187 -16.44 -8.18 3.09
N LEU A 188 -15.95 -6.96 3.37
CA LEU A 188 -14.67 -6.52 2.82
C LEU A 188 -13.46 -7.21 3.47
N PRO A 189 -12.38 -7.47 2.70
CA PRO A 189 -11.07 -7.84 3.24
C PRO A 189 -10.45 -6.66 4.01
N PRO A 190 -9.30 -6.86 4.71
CA PRO A 190 -8.60 -5.77 5.39
C PRO A 190 -8.37 -4.55 4.48
N VAL A 191 -8.66 -3.36 5.00
CA VAL A 191 -8.47 -2.09 4.31
C VAL A 191 -7.41 -1.27 5.04
N VAL A 192 -6.51 -0.65 4.28
CA VAL A 192 -5.64 0.44 4.75
C VAL A 192 -5.91 1.68 3.90
N THR A 193 -5.99 2.84 4.54
CA THR A 193 -6.19 4.13 3.87
C THR A 193 -4.86 4.87 3.76
N VAL A 194 -4.62 5.52 2.63
CA VAL A 194 -3.42 6.34 2.39
C VAL A 194 -3.88 7.72 1.93
N PRO A 195 -4.43 8.55 2.83
CA PRO A 195 -5.07 9.81 2.47
C PRO A 195 -4.07 10.92 2.14
N GLY A 196 -4.60 11.95 1.47
CA GLY A 196 -3.87 13.06 0.87
C GLY A 196 -4.43 13.34 -0.53
N CYS A 197 -4.31 14.57 -1.02
CA CYS A 197 -4.90 14.98 -2.30
C CYS A 197 -3.85 15.64 -3.21
N PRO A 198 -2.89 14.86 -3.75
CA PRO A 198 -2.70 13.41 -3.60
C PRO A 198 -1.82 13.04 -2.37
N PRO A 199 -1.72 11.75 -1.98
CA PRO A 199 -0.86 11.34 -0.87
C PRO A 199 0.62 11.39 -1.23
N ASN A 200 1.50 11.32 -0.23
CA ASN A 200 2.93 11.19 -0.48
C ASN A 200 3.24 9.78 -1.05
N PRO A 201 4.00 9.66 -2.16
CA PRO A 201 4.31 8.36 -2.76
C PRO A 201 5.09 7.44 -1.81
N VAL A 202 5.91 7.99 -0.91
CA VAL A 202 6.63 7.21 0.12
C VAL A 202 5.65 6.49 1.05
N SER A 203 4.50 7.08 1.36
CA SER A 203 3.48 6.46 2.20
C SER A 203 2.89 5.23 1.53
N PHE A 204 2.51 5.34 0.26
CA PHE A 204 1.96 4.23 -0.52
C PHE A 204 2.97 3.08 -0.69
N VAL A 205 4.19 3.40 -1.10
CA VAL A 205 5.23 2.38 -1.26
C VAL A 205 5.65 1.78 0.08
N GLY A 206 5.61 2.56 1.17
CA GLY A 206 5.79 2.08 2.53
C GLY A 206 4.77 1.01 2.92
N VAL A 207 3.50 1.18 2.55
CA VAL A 207 2.46 0.16 2.77
C VAL A 207 2.76 -1.12 2.02
N ILE A 208 3.07 -1.03 0.71
CA ILE A 208 3.42 -2.19 -0.12
C ILE A 208 4.66 -2.89 0.43
N SER A 209 5.72 -2.14 0.76
CA SER A 209 6.97 -2.68 1.30
C SER A 209 6.74 -3.38 2.63
N TYR A 210 5.96 -2.76 3.52
CA TYR A 210 5.60 -3.36 4.80
C TYR A 210 4.85 -4.67 4.59
N TYR A 211 3.89 -4.68 3.67
CA TYR A 211 3.13 -5.87 3.32
C TYR A 211 4.06 -6.96 2.75
N LEU A 212 4.95 -6.66 1.81
CA LEU A 212 5.88 -7.66 1.26
C LEU A 212 6.82 -8.24 2.31
N LEU A 213 7.28 -7.42 3.26
CA LEU A 213 8.21 -7.82 4.31
C LEU A 213 7.57 -8.66 5.41
N ASN A 214 6.33 -8.33 5.80
CA ASN A 214 5.67 -8.89 6.98
C ASN A 214 4.47 -9.80 6.61
N GLY A 215 4.07 -9.78 5.33
CA GLY A 215 2.84 -10.34 4.74
C GLY A 215 1.56 -10.05 5.54
N ARG A 216 1.53 -8.86 6.15
CA ARG A 216 0.35 -8.24 6.74
C ARG A 216 0.42 -6.74 6.53
N LEU A 217 -0.73 -6.07 6.63
CA LEU A 217 -0.80 -4.62 6.56
C LEU A 217 -0.09 -3.96 7.77
N PRO A 218 0.40 -2.71 7.62
CA PRO A 218 0.98 -1.96 8.73
C PRO A 218 -0.05 -1.67 9.83
N PRO A 219 0.39 -1.46 11.09
CA PRO A 219 -0.48 -0.93 12.13
C PRO A 219 -1.06 0.43 11.72
N THR A 220 -2.34 0.62 12.00
CA THR A 220 -3.07 1.82 11.61
C THR A 220 -3.62 2.60 12.82
N ASP A 221 -4.00 3.84 12.59
CA ASP A 221 -4.86 4.59 13.51
C ASP A 221 -6.35 4.26 13.30
N GLN A 222 -7.23 5.02 13.97
CA GLN A 222 -8.69 4.87 13.91
C GLN A 222 -9.30 5.12 12.52
N TYR A 223 -8.57 5.81 11.62
CA TYR A 223 -8.99 6.06 10.23
C TYR A 223 -8.36 5.06 9.26
N LEU A 224 -7.76 3.98 9.79
CA LEU A 224 -7.03 2.97 9.03
C LEU A 224 -5.80 3.53 8.30
N ARG A 225 -5.25 4.67 8.76
CA ARG A 225 -4.05 5.28 8.19
C ARG A 225 -2.82 4.62 8.79
N PRO A 226 -1.78 4.28 8.00
CA PRO A 226 -0.58 3.65 8.53
C PRO A 226 0.14 4.61 9.50
N LYS A 227 0.33 4.18 10.76
CA LYS A 227 0.90 5.04 11.81
C LYS A 227 2.24 5.65 11.39
N PHE A 228 3.08 4.86 10.71
CA PHE A 228 4.39 5.33 10.27
C PHE A 228 4.37 6.59 9.37
N ALA A 229 3.25 6.88 8.71
CA ALA A 229 3.09 8.07 7.85
C ALA A 229 2.11 9.12 8.41
N TYR A 230 1.25 8.74 9.37
CA TYR A 230 0.13 9.57 9.84
C TYR A 230 0.04 9.64 11.38
N GLU A 231 1.10 9.29 12.11
CA GLU A 231 1.12 9.36 13.59
C GLU A 231 1.23 10.78 14.12
N ASN A 232 1.99 11.63 13.43
CA ASN A 232 2.23 13.01 13.86
C ASN A 232 1.43 14.00 13.03
N THR A 233 1.03 15.10 13.68
CA THR A 233 0.47 16.23 12.96
C THR A 233 1.56 16.92 12.12
N VAL A 234 1.14 17.53 11.04
CA VAL A 234 1.99 18.33 10.15
C VAL A 234 2.64 19.45 10.95
N HIS A 235 1.91 20.06 11.90
CA HIS A 235 2.47 21.08 12.78
C HIS A 235 3.55 20.53 13.70
N HIS A 236 3.35 19.37 14.33
CA HIS A 236 4.33 18.77 15.25
C HIS A 236 5.73 18.57 14.62
N THR A 237 5.77 18.35 13.30
CA THR A 237 7.00 18.10 12.54
C THR A 237 7.38 19.27 11.62
N CYS A 238 6.67 20.40 11.71
CA CYS A 238 6.92 21.55 10.86
C CYS A 238 8.21 22.28 11.29
N PRO A 239 9.13 22.62 10.38
CA PRO A 239 10.35 23.35 10.73
C PRO A 239 10.11 24.84 11.08
N PHE A 240 8.86 25.30 11.04
CA PHE A 240 8.50 26.70 11.25
C PHE A 240 7.66 26.96 12.51
N VAL A 241 7.47 25.95 13.38
CA VAL A 241 6.63 26.09 14.60
C VAL A 241 7.11 27.23 15.49
N ASP A 242 8.43 27.35 15.66
CA ASP A 242 9.05 28.31 16.58
C ASP A 242 9.61 29.57 15.88
N SER A 243 9.47 29.70 14.57
CA SER A 243 9.98 30.84 13.82
C SER A 243 8.90 31.89 13.55
N ILE A 244 8.75 32.82 14.49
CA ILE A 244 8.17 34.14 14.21
C ILE A 244 9.31 35.00 13.65
N ASP A 245 9.83 34.63 12.48
CA ASP A 245 10.84 35.45 11.80
C ASP A 245 10.13 36.65 11.13
N PRO A 246 10.35 37.90 11.59
CA PRO A 246 9.67 39.08 11.05
C PRO A 246 10.09 39.42 9.61
N VAL A 247 11.22 38.89 9.15
CA VAL A 247 11.81 39.14 7.82
C VAL A 247 11.37 38.09 6.81
N THR A 248 11.14 36.85 7.25
CA THR A 248 10.81 35.74 6.34
C THR A 248 9.39 35.18 6.46
N GLY A 249 8.65 35.50 7.54
CA GLY A 249 7.20 35.23 7.67
C GLY A 249 6.78 33.76 7.74
N ARG A 250 7.60 32.86 8.31
CA ARG A 250 7.55 31.42 7.97
C ARG A 250 6.56 30.55 8.76
N CYS A 251 5.93 31.04 9.82
CA CYS A 251 4.76 30.36 10.40
C CYS A 251 3.47 30.93 9.80
N LEU A 252 2.75 30.10 9.06
CA LEU A 252 1.48 30.48 8.42
C LEU A 252 0.26 30.27 9.33
N MET A 253 0.49 30.14 10.65
CA MET A 253 -0.60 29.91 11.61
C MET A 253 -1.60 31.04 11.49
N SER A 254 -1.21 32.29 11.78
CA SER A 254 -2.07 33.48 11.81
C SER A 254 -2.91 33.76 10.56
N VAL A 255 -2.63 33.08 9.44
CA VAL A 255 -3.36 33.21 8.18
C VAL A 255 -4.20 31.96 7.85
N GLY A 256 -4.38 31.04 8.79
CA GLY A 256 -5.31 29.91 8.72
C GLY A 256 -4.68 28.54 8.43
N CYS A 257 -3.39 28.31 8.70
CA CYS A 257 -2.76 27.01 8.47
C CYS A 257 -3.42 25.89 9.29
N LYS A 258 -3.92 24.85 8.60
CA LYS A 258 -4.61 23.70 9.21
C LYS A 258 -3.68 22.58 9.69
N GLY A 259 -2.37 22.82 9.65
CA GLY A 259 -1.34 21.86 10.04
C GLY A 259 -1.49 21.29 11.46
N PRO A 260 -1.99 22.02 12.48
CA PRO A 260 -2.16 21.49 13.83
C PRO A 260 -3.09 20.28 13.92
N ASN A 261 -4.13 20.26 13.08
CA ASN A 261 -5.15 19.22 13.08
C ASN A 261 -5.06 18.29 11.85
N THR A 262 -3.93 18.33 11.14
CA THR A 262 -3.70 17.49 9.95
C THR A 262 -2.58 16.51 10.22
N TYR A 263 -2.81 15.22 10.01
CA TYR A 263 -1.82 14.16 10.11
C TYR A 263 -1.29 13.81 8.73
N ASN A 264 0.02 13.95 8.54
CA ASN A 264 0.72 13.62 7.29
C ASN A 264 2.23 13.67 7.52
N ASN A 265 3.00 13.07 6.62
CA ASN A 265 4.47 13.10 6.64
C ASN A 265 5.06 14.16 5.70
N CYS A 266 4.26 15.10 5.18
CA CYS A 266 4.70 16.06 4.16
C CYS A 266 5.81 17.03 4.60
N THR A 267 5.93 17.34 5.88
CA THR A 267 7.01 18.17 6.45
C THR A 267 8.31 17.38 6.67
N VAL A 268 8.20 16.08 6.87
CA VAL A 268 9.35 15.17 7.10
C VAL A 268 9.91 14.66 5.78
N VAL A 269 9.05 14.07 4.95
CA VAL A 269 9.43 13.43 3.68
C VAL A 269 9.45 14.42 2.52
N LYS A 270 8.57 15.44 2.57
CA LYS A 270 8.34 16.41 1.49
C LYS A 270 7.86 15.76 0.19
N TYR A 271 7.51 16.58 -0.79
CA TYR A 271 7.09 16.16 -2.12
C TYR A 271 8.21 16.35 -3.14
N ASN A 272 8.09 15.62 -4.25
CA ASN A 272 9.00 15.68 -5.40
C ASN A 272 10.46 15.44 -4.98
N ASN A 273 10.75 14.23 -4.49
CA ASN A 273 12.10 13.82 -4.07
C ASN A 273 12.70 14.69 -2.94
N GLY A 274 11.92 14.96 -1.89
CA GLY A 274 12.43 15.74 -0.77
C GLY A 274 12.55 17.24 -1.05
N THR A 275 12.01 17.74 -2.17
CA THR A 275 12.23 19.11 -2.63
C THR A 275 11.45 20.12 -1.79
N ASN A 276 10.12 19.98 -1.70
CA ASN A 276 9.28 21.01 -1.09
C ASN A 276 7.97 20.48 -0.48
N PHE A 277 7.28 21.29 0.29
CA PHE A 277 5.94 21.05 0.84
C PHE A 277 5.19 22.38 0.96
N PRO A 278 3.85 22.40 1.07
CA PRO A 278 3.06 23.62 0.88
C PRO A 278 3.51 24.83 1.70
N MET A 279 3.78 24.66 3.00
CA MET A 279 4.14 25.76 3.88
C MET A 279 5.54 26.31 3.59
N ASN A 280 6.48 25.46 3.14
CA ASN A 280 7.79 25.93 2.68
C ASN A 280 7.72 26.65 1.33
N ALA A 281 6.64 26.46 0.56
CA ALA A 281 6.32 27.27 -0.62
C ALA A 281 5.48 28.51 -0.30
N GLY A 282 5.20 28.81 0.97
CA GLY A 282 4.44 30.00 1.38
C GLY A 282 2.92 29.85 1.37
N HIS A 283 2.40 28.62 1.21
CA HIS A 283 0.95 28.36 1.24
C HIS A 283 0.53 27.59 2.50
N VAL A 284 -0.60 27.96 3.10
CA VAL A 284 -1.18 27.27 4.26
C VAL A 284 -1.39 25.77 3.99
N CYS A 285 -1.23 24.95 5.03
CA CYS A 285 -1.78 23.60 4.99
C CYS A 285 -3.31 23.68 4.93
N ILE A 286 -3.94 22.94 4.01
CA ILE A 286 -5.40 22.89 3.87
C ILE A 286 -6.05 21.67 4.53
N GLY A 287 -5.24 20.78 5.12
CA GLY A 287 -5.70 19.55 5.75
C GLY A 287 -6.17 18.45 4.81
N CYS A 288 -5.56 18.34 3.62
CA CYS A 288 -6.02 17.43 2.56
C CYS A 288 -5.96 15.92 2.87
N SER A 289 -5.40 15.53 4.02
CA SER A 289 -5.38 14.14 4.51
C SER A 289 -6.35 13.87 5.65
N GLU A 290 -7.23 14.82 5.99
CA GLU A 290 -8.28 14.66 6.98
C GLU A 290 -9.66 14.43 6.35
N PRO A 291 -10.57 13.75 7.07
CA PRO A 291 -11.96 13.60 6.63
C PRO A 291 -12.65 14.95 6.43
N ASN A 292 -13.47 15.05 5.37
CA ASN A 292 -14.32 16.20 5.06
C ASN A 292 -13.61 17.57 4.96
N PHE A 293 -12.29 17.59 4.74
CA PHE A 293 -11.49 18.83 4.79
C PHE A 293 -12.00 19.95 3.87
N TRP A 294 -12.65 19.62 2.75
CA TRP A 294 -13.25 20.63 1.86
C TRP A 294 -14.29 21.50 2.55
N ASP A 295 -15.11 20.90 3.42
CA ASP A 295 -16.22 21.58 4.09
C ASP A 295 -15.79 22.10 5.47
N ILE A 296 -14.93 21.37 6.19
CA ILE A 296 -14.53 21.73 7.55
C ILE A 296 -13.40 22.75 7.61
N ASN A 297 -12.51 22.76 6.61
CA ASN A 297 -11.35 23.65 6.61
C ASN A 297 -11.55 24.88 5.71
N THR A 298 -12.71 25.04 5.07
CA THR A 298 -13.04 26.22 4.28
C THR A 298 -13.64 27.34 5.16
N PRO A 299 -13.25 28.61 4.98
CA PRO A 299 -12.20 29.09 4.08
C PRO A 299 -10.80 28.64 4.54
N PHE A 300 -9.97 28.20 3.59
CA PHE A 300 -8.62 27.70 3.89
C PHE A 300 -7.73 28.79 4.50
N TRP A 301 -7.92 30.04 4.08
CA TRP A 301 -7.27 31.22 4.65
C TRP A 301 -8.16 31.86 5.71
N GLY A 302 -7.56 32.36 6.79
CA GLY A 302 -8.25 33.13 7.83
C GLY A 302 -8.62 32.28 9.04
N LYS A 303 -9.74 31.54 8.98
CA LYS A 303 -10.23 30.80 10.15
C LYS A 303 -9.25 29.71 10.57
N HIS A 304 -8.91 29.65 11.84
CA HIS A 304 -8.20 28.52 12.40
C HIS A 304 -9.13 27.32 12.55
N ALA A 305 -8.59 26.10 12.44
CA ALA A 305 -9.38 24.90 12.74
C ALA A 305 -9.85 24.91 14.21
N ASP A 306 -9.06 25.54 15.07
CA ASP A 306 -9.32 25.82 16.48
C ASP A 306 -10.35 26.93 16.75
N ASP A 307 -10.78 27.71 15.73
CA ASP A 307 -11.84 28.73 15.85
C ASP A 307 -13.26 28.15 15.72
N THR A 308 -13.39 26.83 15.59
CA THR A 308 -14.67 26.15 15.51
C THR A 308 -14.76 25.06 16.57
N ASP A 309 -15.83 25.09 17.38
CA ASP A 309 -16.31 23.91 18.09
C ASP A 309 -16.60 22.84 17.02
N PHE A 310 -15.65 21.95 16.75
CA PHE A 310 -15.91 20.87 15.82
C PHE A 310 -16.94 19.94 16.45
N PRO A 311 -18.16 19.79 15.87
CA PRO A 311 -18.89 18.57 16.12
C PRO A 311 -17.96 17.42 15.68
N PRO A 312 -17.87 16.33 16.45
CA PRO A 312 -17.09 15.18 16.03
C PRO A 312 -17.50 14.83 14.60
N LEU A 313 -16.49 14.62 13.74
CA LEU A 313 -16.68 14.15 12.37
C LEU A 313 -17.76 13.06 12.36
N PRO A 314 -18.69 13.01 11.40
CA PRO A 314 -19.60 11.88 11.28
C PRO A 314 -18.77 10.59 11.19
N VAL A 315 -18.72 9.87 12.31
CA VAL A 315 -17.95 8.65 12.49
C VAL A 315 -18.74 7.53 11.83
N GLU A 316 -18.77 7.46 10.50
CA GLU A 316 -18.98 6.16 9.85
C GLU A 316 -17.60 5.45 9.81
N ILE A 317 -17.08 5.10 10.98
CA ILE A 317 -15.95 4.18 11.13
C ILE A 317 -16.55 2.76 11.09
N PHE A 318 -16.25 1.99 10.04
CA PHE A 318 -16.46 0.55 10.09
C PHE A 318 -15.23 -0.06 10.73
N GLU A 319 -15.25 -0.20 12.06
CA GLU A 319 -14.31 -1.04 12.75
C GLU A 319 -14.52 -2.49 12.28
N LYS A 320 -13.48 -3.07 11.70
CA LYS A 320 -13.39 -4.52 11.55
C LYS A 320 -12.01 -4.95 11.98
N GLU A 321 -11.93 -5.62 13.13
CA GLU A 321 -10.72 -6.38 13.46
C GLU A 321 -10.49 -7.42 12.37
N VAL A 322 -9.26 -7.51 11.85
CA VAL A 322 -8.92 -8.55 10.89
C VAL A 322 -7.70 -9.33 11.34
N SER A 323 -7.86 -10.65 11.39
CA SER A 323 -6.80 -11.58 11.72
C SER A 323 -5.67 -11.51 10.67
N PRO A 324 -4.41 -11.73 11.11
CA PRO A 324 -3.25 -11.66 10.23
C PRO A 324 -3.33 -12.70 9.10
N ILE A 325 -2.86 -12.29 7.93
CA ILE A 325 -2.69 -13.14 6.76
C ILE A 325 -1.42 -13.96 6.98
N ALA A 326 -1.55 -15.29 6.98
CA ALA A 326 -0.38 -16.17 6.95
C ALA A 326 0.36 -15.96 5.63
N VAL A 327 1.56 -15.37 5.71
CA VAL A 327 2.55 -15.41 4.63
C VAL A 327 3.07 -16.82 4.59
N ILE A 328 2.88 -17.54 3.48
CA ILE A 328 3.59 -18.79 3.27
C ILE A 328 4.95 -18.40 2.69
N PRO A 329 6.08 -18.55 3.43
CA PRO A 329 7.39 -18.35 2.83
C PRO A 329 7.58 -19.41 1.75
N ARG A 330 7.99 -19.02 0.53
CA ARG A 330 8.27 -20.00 -0.52
C ARG A 330 9.51 -20.81 -0.12
N GLN A 331 9.34 -22.13 -0.07
CA GLN A 331 10.46 -23.07 -0.07
C GLN A 331 11.38 -22.74 -1.25
N THR A 332 12.67 -22.59 -0.99
CA THR A 332 13.69 -22.35 -2.01
C THR A 332 13.75 -23.56 -2.95
N GLY A 333 13.03 -23.46 -4.07
CA GLY A 333 13.02 -24.49 -5.10
C GLY A 333 14.35 -24.53 -5.84
N ARG A 334 15.24 -25.45 -5.45
CA ARG A 334 16.13 -26.09 -6.42
C ARG A 334 15.32 -27.18 -7.13
N ASN A 335 15.13 -27.00 -8.43
CA ASN A 335 14.74 -27.97 -9.47
C ASN A 335 13.92 -29.19 -9.02
N ILE A 336 12.61 -29.14 -9.27
CA ILE A 336 11.80 -30.36 -9.40
C ILE A 336 12.01 -30.88 -10.83
N SER A 337 13.06 -31.69 -11.03
CA SER A 337 12.94 -32.78 -11.98
C SER A 337 12.10 -33.87 -11.30
N LYS A 338 11.13 -34.42 -12.02
CA LYS A 338 10.33 -35.55 -11.53
C LYS A 338 11.28 -36.71 -11.22
N SER A 339 11.56 -36.96 -9.94
CA SER A 339 12.12 -38.24 -9.49
C SER A 339 11.42 -38.70 -8.21
N SER A 340 11.16 -39.99 -8.17
CA SER A 340 10.44 -40.69 -7.12
C SER A 340 11.06 -40.44 -5.73
N LYS A 341 10.20 -40.14 -4.75
CA LYS A 341 10.59 -39.91 -3.35
C LYS A 341 11.36 -41.12 -2.78
N LYS A 342 12.66 -40.96 -2.54
CA LYS A 342 13.40 -41.72 -1.53
C LYS A 342 13.83 -40.77 -0.41
N ILE A 343 13.38 -41.07 0.81
CA ILE A 343 13.70 -40.35 2.04
C ILE A 343 15.18 -40.64 2.39
N SER A 344 15.95 -39.63 2.82
CA SER A 344 17.42 -39.74 2.99
C SER A 344 17.94 -39.53 4.42
N GLY A 345 17.05 -39.47 5.41
CA GLY A 345 17.41 -39.60 6.82
C GLY A 345 16.63 -38.70 7.78
N VAL A 346 16.76 -39.02 9.07
CA VAL A 346 16.06 -38.43 10.23
C VAL A 346 17.05 -37.63 11.07
N PHE A 347 16.68 -36.45 11.54
CA PHE A 347 17.53 -35.55 12.31
C PHE A 347 16.86 -35.16 13.64
N ASP A 348 17.66 -34.89 14.68
CA ASP A 348 17.16 -34.30 15.92
C ASP A 348 16.97 -32.77 15.82
N LEU A 349 16.40 -32.15 16.85
CA LEU A 349 16.13 -30.70 16.90
C LEU A 349 17.39 -29.82 16.81
N THR A 350 18.58 -30.39 17.00
CA THR A 350 19.87 -29.69 16.88
C THR A 350 20.50 -29.83 15.50
N GLY A 351 19.85 -30.58 14.59
CA GLY A 351 20.32 -30.79 13.22
C GLY A 351 21.29 -31.98 13.08
N ARG A 352 21.47 -32.80 14.11
CA ARG A 352 22.33 -34.01 14.03
C ARG A 352 21.55 -35.17 13.41
N LYS A 353 22.16 -35.87 12.45
CA LYS A 353 21.55 -37.05 11.79
C LYS A 353 21.47 -38.23 12.77
N VAL A 354 20.28 -38.80 12.92
CA VAL A 354 19.96 -39.89 13.85
C VAL A 354 19.86 -41.24 13.12
N SER A 355 19.26 -41.30 11.92
CA SER A 355 19.25 -42.51 11.08
C SER A 355 19.11 -42.17 9.58
N GLY A 356 19.41 -43.14 8.72
CA GLY A 356 19.15 -43.11 7.28
C GLY A 356 17.70 -43.42 6.90
N ASP A 357 16.96 -44.19 7.72
CA ASP A 357 15.59 -44.65 7.42
C ASP A 357 14.59 -44.36 8.55
N VAL A 358 13.34 -44.09 8.16
CA VAL A 358 12.24 -43.68 9.07
C VAL A 358 11.75 -44.85 9.95
N SER A 359 11.91 -46.09 9.50
CA SER A 359 11.53 -47.30 10.24
C SER A 359 12.30 -47.48 11.56
N ASP A 360 13.49 -46.89 11.68
CA ASP A 360 14.34 -47.02 12.88
C ASP A 360 13.89 -46.14 14.05
N ILE A 361 13.02 -45.15 13.80
CA ILE A 361 12.50 -44.21 14.81
C ILE A 361 11.76 -44.95 15.93
N LEU A 362 11.12 -46.08 15.62
CA LEU A 362 10.37 -46.90 16.58
C LEU A 362 11.28 -47.51 17.66
N SER A 363 12.54 -47.81 17.35
CA SER A 363 13.51 -48.37 18.30
C SER A 363 14.04 -47.32 19.30
N HIS A 364 14.23 -46.08 18.85
CA HIS A 364 14.78 -44.99 19.66
C HIS A 364 13.73 -44.36 20.59
N SER A 365 12.45 -44.35 20.20
CA SER A 365 11.37 -43.81 21.05
C SER A 365 11.15 -44.60 22.35
N ARG A 366 11.49 -45.90 22.38
CA ARG A 366 11.36 -46.76 23.56
C ARG A 366 12.32 -46.39 24.70
N ARG A 367 13.44 -45.71 24.41
CA ARG A 367 14.45 -45.33 25.40
C ARG A 367 14.35 -43.88 25.89
N SER A 368 13.54 -43.03 25.25
CA SER A 368 13.34 -41.63 25.65
C SER A 368 12.07 -41.05 25.01
N PRO A 369 10.90 -41.14 25.67
CA PRO A 369 9.59 -40.91 25.06
C PRO A 369 9.24 -39.44 24.75
N HIS A 370 10.18 -38.49 24.91
CA HIS A 370 9.89 -37.04 24.80
C HIS A 370 10.74 -36.29 23.78
N LYS A 371 11.41 -36.97 22.84
CA LYS A 371 12.18 -36.28 21.77
C LYS A 371 11.36 -36.12 20.47
N LEU A 372 11.40 -34.90 19.92
CA LEU A 372 10.81 -34.53 18.63
C LEU A 372 11.87 -34.68 17.52
N PHE A 373 11.47 -35.13 16.34
CA PHE A 373 12.36 -35.32 15.18
C PHE A 373 11.88 -34.50 13.98
N ILE A 374 12.83 -34.07 13.14
CA ILE A 374 12.56 -33.24 11.95
C ILE A 374 13.18 -33.93 10.72
N GLU A 375 12.45 -33.97 9.61
CA GLU A 375 13.02 -34.36 8.32
C GLU A 375 13.85 -33.22 7.72
N LYS A 376 14.85 -33.55 6.89
CA LYS A 376 15.78 -32.58 6.27
C LYS A 376 15.10 -31.42 5.50
N ASN A 377 13.82 -31.55 5.16
CA ASN A 377 13.03 -30.55 4.43
C ASN A 377 12.13 -29.68 5.33
N GLY A 378 12.29 -29.74 6.66
CA GLY A 378 11.63 -28.83 7.62
C GLY A 378 10.19 -29.20 7.98
N ASN A 379 9.66 -30.32 7.49
CA ASN A 379 8.35 -30.81 7.94
C ASN A 379 8.46 -31.42 9.34
N GLN A 380 7.66 -30.94 10.29
CA GLN A 380 7.46 -31.61 11.58
C GLN A 380 6.71 -32.92 11.36
N ILE A 381 7.30 -34.04 11.77
CA ILE A 381 6.56 -35.31 11.88
C ILE A 381 5.66 -35.19 13.14
N LYS A 382 4.34 -35.20 12.96
CA LYS A 382 3.35 -34.86 14.00
C LYS A 382 3.49 -35.66 15.31
N LYS A 383 3.18 -34.94 16.41
CA LYS A 383 2.91 -35.37 17.79
C LYS A 383 1.86 -36.52 17.85
N HIS A 384 2.11 -37.47 18.75
CA HIS A 384 1.29 -38.65 19.12
C HIS A 384 1.44 -39.92 18.27
N LEU A 385 2.35 -40.79 18.69
CA LEU A 385 2.24 -42.23 18.48
C LEU A 385 1.51 -42.83 19.70
N LYS A 386 0.24 -43.23 19.53
CA LYS A 386 -0.41 -44.16 20.48
C LYS A 386 0.16 -45.56 20.17
N ILE A 387 0.84 -46.15 21.14
CA ILE A 387 1.26 -47.55 21.09
C ILE A 387 0.00 -48.38 21.42
N LYS A 388 -0.38 -49.33 20.55
CA LYS A 388 -1.18 -50.49 20.94
C LYS A 388 -0.25 -51.63 21.28
#